data_AF-A0AAA9T4H8-F1
#
_entry.id   AF-A0AAA9T4H8-F1
#
_cell.length_a   1.000
_cell.length_b   1.000
_cell.length_c   1.000
_cell.angle_alpha   90.00
_cell.angle_beta   90.00
_cell.angle_gamma   90.00
#
_symmetry.space_group_name_H-M   'P 1'
#
loop_
_entity.id
_entity.type
_entity.pdbx_description
1 polymer ?
#
loop_
_entity_poly.entity_id
_entity_poly.type
_entity_poly.pdbx_seq_one_letter_code
_entity_poly.pdbx_strand_id
1 'polypeptide(L)'
;MNLGPRWRSSWVTQGFDRGSLRSVAASQGHQARPGGGGVAGGRRRAAPPLPPPFLFQPPPALPAPGQDPLAGFLDKMAAPVGAQARKLLRDLVLRPPLLAARSQVVQLTSRRWLNLQEYQSKKLMSDNGVKVQRFFVADTANEALEAAKRLNAKEIVLKAQILAGGRGKGVFSSGLKGGVHLTKDPKVVGQLAKQMIGYNLATKQTPKEGVKVKKVMVAEALDISRETYLAILMDRSCNGPVLVGSPQGGVDIEEVAASNPELIFKEQIDIIEGIKDSQAQRMAENLGFLGPLKNQAADQIKKLYNLFLKIDATQVEVNPFGETPEGQVVCFDAKINFDDNAEFRQKDIFAMDDKSENEPIENEAARYDLKYIGLDGNIACFVNGAGLAMATCDIIFLNGGKPANFLDLGGGVKESQVYQAFKLLTADPKVEAILVNIFGGIVNCAIIANGITKACRELELKVPLVVRLEGTNVHEAQNILSNSGLPITSAVDLEDAAKKAVASVAKK
;
A
#
# COMPACT_ATOMS: atom_id res chain seq x y z
N MET A 1 43.65 -30.00 5.28
CA MET A 1 44.09 -30.84 6.42
C MET A 1 43.48 -30.29 7.69
N ASN A 2 42.87 -31.17 8.47
CA ASN A 2 42.29 -30.92 9.80
C ASN A 2 43.28 -30.25 10.76
N LEU A 3 42.79 -29.43 11.69
CA LEU A 3 42.60 -29.79 13.11
C LEU A 3 42.36 -28.51 13.95
N GLY A 4 41.23 -28.47 14.68
CA GLY A 4 41.15 -27.74 15.96
C GLY A 4 41.94 -28.49 17.06
N PRO A 5 41.85 -28.16 18.37
CA PRO A 5 40.62 -27.73 19.08
C PRO A 5 40.77 -26.69 20.23
N ARG A 6 39.60 -26.15 20.67
CA ARG A 6 39.07 -25.83 22.03
C ARG A 6 40.07 -25.37 23.15
N TRP A 7 39.77 -24.36 23.97
CA TRP A 7 38.74 -24.35 25.05
C TRP A 7 38.52 -22.91 25.65
N ARG A 8 37.26 -22.64 26.07
CA ARG A 8 36.69 -21.89 27.24
C ARG A 8 37.63 -21.00 28.11
N SER A 9 37.25 -19.94 28.84
CA SER A 9 36.01 -19.27 29.27
C SER A 9 36.44 -18.15 30.25
N SER A 10 35.75 -17.01 30.33
CA SER A 10 35.46 -16.33 31.61
C SER A 10 34.51 -15.14 31.42
N TRP A 11 33.32 -15.30 31.99
CA TRP A 11 32.45 -14.19 32.39
C TRP A 11 32.78 -13.87 33.85
N VAL A 12 33.03 -12.60 34.16
CA VAL A 12 33.08 -12.08 35.53
C VAL A 12 32.20 -10.84 35.61
N THR A 13 31.26 -10.92 36.55
CA THR A 13 30.31 -9.93 37.04
C THR A 13 30.94 -8.96 38.04
N GLN A 14 30.63 -7.67 37.94
CA GLN A 14 30.50 -6.68 39.04
C GLN A 14 29.56 -5.58 38.50
N GLY A 15 28.63 -4.95 39.19
CA GLY A 15 28.24 -4.89 40.59
C GLY A 15 27.26 -3.71 40.69
N PHE A 16 26.19 -3.86 41.48
CA PHE A 16 25.13 -2.87 41.71
C PHE A 16 25.65 -1.54 42.26
N ASP A 17 24.96 -0.44 41.93
CA ASP A 17 24.68 0.58 42.96
C ASP A 17 23.28 1.20 42.78
N ARG A 18 22.52 1.26 43.89
CA ARG A 18 21.22 1.93 44.04
C ARG A 18 21.41 2.97 45.13
N GLY A 19 21.24 4.25 44.80
CA GLY A 19 21.21 5.36 45.76
C GLY A 19 20.10 6.35 45.44
N SER A 20 19.14 6.44 46.36
CA SER A 20 17.96 7.32 46.39
C SER A 20 18.26 8.81 46.58
N LEU A 21 17.30 9.70 46.26
CA LEU A 21 16.77 10.82 47.09
C LEU A 21 15.76 11.64 46.25
N ARG A 22 14.44 11.50 46.47
CA ARG A 22 13.53 12.33 47.31
C ARG A 22 13.27 13.79 46.83
N SER A 23 12.04 13.96 46.31
CA SER A 23 11.03 15.01 46.58
C SER A 23 11.43 16.41 47.05
N VAL A 24 10.90 17.44 46.36
CA VAL A 24 10.23 18.59 46.99
C VAL A 24 9.05 19.03 46.12
N ALA A 25 7.88 19.11 46.73
CA ALA A 25 6.70 19.84 46.26
C ALA A 25 6.50 21.08 47.14
N ALA A 26 5.69 22.03 46.63
CA ALA A 26 5.03 23.18 47.28
C ALA A 26 5.50 24.54 46.73
N SER A 27 4.71 25.61 46.63
CA SER A 27 3.26 25.87 46.60
C SER A 27 3.08 27.40 46.61
N GLN A 28 2.05 27.91 45.92
CA GLN A 28 1.21 29.09 46.24
C GLN A 28 1.76 30.54 46.17
N GLY A 29 0.83 31.43 45.75
CA GLY A 29 0.69 32.81 46.24
C GLY A 29 0.48 33.88 45.16
N HIS A 30 -0.76 34.11 44.67
CA HIS A 30 -1.64 35.24 45.06
C HIS A 30 -1.28 36.64 44.51
N GLN A 31 -2.17 37.24 43.71
CA GLN A 31 -2.89 38.48 44.08
C GLN A 31 -3.99 38.85 43.06
N ALA A 32 -5.00 39.57 43.54
CA ALA A 32 -6.31 39.76 42.93
C ALA A 32 -6.70 41.26 42.75
N ARG A 33 -7.78 41.47 41.97
CA ARG A 33 -8.82 42.54 41.99
C ARG A 33 -8.68 43.79 41.07
N PRO A 34 -9.77 44.56 40.81
CA PRO A 34 -11.15 44.14 40.46
C PRO A 34 -11.87 45.06 39.42
N GLY A 35 -13.11 44.71 39.06
CA GLY A 35 -14.18 45.62 38.57
C GLY A 35 -14.68 45.29 37.16
N GLY A 36 -15.96 45.24 36.81
CA GLY A 36 -17.22 45.40 37.53
C GLY A 36 -18.39 45.41 36.52
N GLY A 37 -19.58 45.03 36.98
CA GLY A 37 -20.87 45.46 36.44
C GLY A 37 -21.48 44.69 35.25
N GLY A 38 -22.75 44.27 35.39
CA GLY A 38 -23.62 43.98 34.24
C GLY A 38 -24.66 42.89 34.46
N VAL A 39 -25.84 43.30 34.91
CA VAL A 39 -27.04 42.48 35.19
C VAL A 39 -27.78 42.09 33.90
N ALA A 40 -28.27 40.85 33.77
CA ALA A 40 -29.56 40.54 33.12
C ALA A 40 -30.01 39.10 33.43
N GLY A 41 -31.26 38.95 33.88
CA GLY A 41 -31.85 37.69 34.30
C GLY A 41 -32.30 36.78 33.15
N GLY A 42 -32.29 35.47 33.43
CA GLY A 42 -32.84 34.44 32.55
C GLY A 42 -33.12 33.17 33.35
N ARG A 43 -34.42 32.82 33.43
CA ARG A 43 -34.98 31.66 34.14
C ARG A 43 -34.25 30.36 33.78
N ARG A 44 -33.72 29.62 34.76
CA ARG A 44 -33.26 28.23 34.57
C ARG A 44 -34.22 27.25 35.24
N ARG A 45 -34.76 26.34 34.43
CA ARG A 45 -35.48 25.13 34.88
C ARG A 45 -34.50 24.20 35.58
N ALA A 46 -34.96 23.57 36.67
CA ALA A 46 -34.19 22.63 37.47
C ALA A 46 -33.78 21.39 36.65
N ALA A 47 -32.51 21.01 36.76
CA ALA A 47 -31.98 19.72 36.28
C ALA A 47 -32.19 18.65 37.38
N PRO A 48 -32.46 17.38 37.02
CA PRO A 48 -32.62 16.31 38.00
C PRO A 48 -31.27 15.91 38.63
N PRO A 49 -31.26 15.34 39.86
CA PRO A 49 -30.03 15.04 40.58
C PRO A 49 -29.27 13.86 39.95
N LEU A 50 -27.94 13.99 39.92
CA LEU A 50 -27.00 12.93 39.54
C LEU A 50 -26.97 11.81 40.60
N PRO A 51 -26.79 10.54 40.19
CA PRO A 51 -26.67 9.43 41.14
C PRO A 51 -25.33 9.48 41.91
N PRO A 52 -25.27 8.91 43.13
CA PRO A 52 -24.07 8.95 43.98
C PRO A 52 -22.91 8.11 43.39
N PRO A 53 -21.65 8.43 43.72
CA PRO A 53 -20.49 7.76 43.15
C PRO A 53 -20.34 6.32 43.66
N PHE A 54 -20.05 5.40 42.74
CA PHE A 54 -19.66 4.02 43.05
C PHE A 54 -18.34 4.01 43.84
N LEU A 55 -18.40 3.54 45.08
CA LEU A 55 -17.23 3.21 45.89
C LEU A 55 -16.59 1.93 45.33
N PHE A 56 -15.43 2.10 44.67
CA PHE A 56 -14.53 1.00 44.37
C PHE A 56 -13.95 0.43 45.67
N GLN A 57 -14.29 -0.82 46.00
CA GLN A 57 -13.54 -1.59 46.99
C GLN A 57 -12.23 -2.08 46.36
N PRO A 58 -11.09 -2.00 47.05
CA PRO A 58 -9.84 -2.58 46.57
C PRO A 58 -9.90 -4.12 46.60
N PRO A 59 -9.22 -4.82 45.68
CA PRO A 59 -9.14 -6.27 45.70
C PRO A 59 -8.38 -6.77 46.94
N PRO A 60 -8.69 -7.98 47.44
CA PRO A 60 -7.98 -8.55 48.59
C PRO A 60 -6.51 -8.86 48.25
N ALA A 61 -5.65 -8.74 49.26
CA ALA A 61 -4.21 -8.94 49.18
C ALA A 61 -3.83 -10.39 48.80
N LEU A 62 -2.77 -10.53 48.00
CA LEU A 62 -2.14 -11.80 47.64
C LEU A 62 -1.51 -12.47 48.88
N PRO A 63 -1.66 -13.80 49.06
CA PRO A 63 -0.94 -14.53 50.10
C PRO A 63 0.54 -14.76 49.72
N ALA A 64 1.41 -14.78 50.74
CA ALA A 64 2.84 -15.04 50.64
C ALA A 64 3.15 -16.48 50.14
N PRO A 65 4.33 -16.72 49.52
CA PRO A 65 4.61 -17.96 48.83
C PRO A 65 4.97 -19.10 49.79
N GLY A 66 4.37 -20.26 49.58
CA GLY A 66 4.81 -21.53 50.17
C GLY A 66 3.73 -22.23 50.98
N GLN A 67 2.92 -23.05 50.30
CA GLN A 67 2.39 -24.34 50.76
C GLN A 67 1.44 -24.88 49.67
N ASP A 68 1.84 -25.99 49.05
CA ASP A 68 1.13 -26.67 47.96
C ASP A 68 0.38 -27.89 48.54
N PRO A 69 -0.96 -27.91 48.61
CA PRO A 69 -1.71 -29.04 49.16
C PRO A 69 -2.30 -29.91 48.04
N LEU A 70 -1.48 -30.40 47.11
CA LEU A 70 -1.86 -31.51 46.21
C LEU A 70 -0.76 -32.58 46.06
N ALA A 71 0.16 -32.66 47.02
CA ALA A 71 1.08 -33.79 47.18
C ALA A 71 0.40 -34.92 47.96
N GLY A 72 -0.52 -35.66 47.32
CA GLY A 72 -1.17 -36.78 47.99
C GLY A 72 -2.28 -37.46 47.23
N PHE A 73 -2.20 -37.63 45.90
CA PHE A 73 -3.19 -38.45 45.20
C PHE A 73 -2.71 -39.17 43.92
N LEU A 74 -1.39 -39.29 43.71
CA LEU A 74 -0.83 -39.95 42.51
C LEU A 74 0.24 -41.00 42.85
N ASP A 75 -0.04 -41.88 43.82
CA ASP A 75 0.83 -43.02 44.15
C ASP A 75 0.14 -44.38 44.05
N LYS A 76 -0.98 -44.46 43.31
CA LYS A 76 -1.62 -45.74 42.96
C LYS A 76 -2.13 -45.71 41.53
N MET A 77 -1.22 -45.94 40.57
CA MET A 77 -1.40 -46.86 39.43
C MET A 77 -0.24 -46.67 38.43
N ALA A 78 0.76 -47.54 38.55
CA ALA A 78 1.84 -47.67 37.58
C ALA A 78 1.42 -48.58 36.40
N ALA A 79 1.67 -48.09 35.17
CA ALA A 79 2.05 -48.78 33.91
C ALA A 79 1.11 -49.88 33.32
N PRO A 80 0.84 -49.88 31.98
CA PRO A 80 1.89 -49.84 30.94
C PRO A 80 1.51 -49.04 29.67
N VAL A 81 2.04 -47.82 29.48
CA VAL A 81 1.97 -47.09 28.18
C VAL A 81 3.31 -46.43 27.80
N GLY A 82 4.39 -46.72 28.53
CA GLY A 82 5.68 -46.03 28.39
C GLY A 82 6.58 -46.50 27.23
N ALA A 83 6.32 -47.67 26.64
CA ALA A 83 7.21 -48.28 25.64
C ALA A 83 6.86 -47.93 24.18
N GLN A 84 5.58 -47.72 23.86
CA GLN A 84 5.13 -47.34 22.51
C GLN A 84 5.32 -45.85 22.21
N ALA A 85 5.18 -44.99 23.23
CA ALA A 85 5.38 -43.55 23.09
C ALA A 85 6.84 -43.16 22.78
N ARG A 86 7.84 -43.89 23.34
CA ARG A 86 9.27 -43.60 23.08
C ARG A 86 9.76 -44.04 21.71
N LYS A 87 9.09 -45.02 21.06
CA LYS A 87 9.42 -45.45 19.70
C LYS A 87 8.84 -44.47 18.66
N LEU A 88 7.60 -44.02 18.85
CA LEU A 88 7.00 -42.98 18.00
C LEU A 88 7.75 -41.63 18.10
N LEU A 89 8.21 -41.24 19.29
CA LEU A 89 8.98 -40.00 19.48
C LEU A 89 10.39 -40.05 18.88
N ARG A 90 10.99 -41.25 18.71
CA ARG A 90 12.28 -41.40 18.01
C ARG A 90 12.12 -41.38 16.49
N ASP A 91 11.05 -41.96 15.96
CA ASP A 91 10.78 -41.99 14.51
C ASP A 91 10.31 -40.64 13.95
N LEU A 92 9.79 -39.75 14.81
CA LEU A 92 9.44 -38.37 14.46
C LEU A 92 10.64 -37.39 14.41
N VAL A 93 11.79 -37.76 14.99
CA VAL A 93 12.98 -36.88 15.10
C VAL A 93 14.02 -37.15 13.99
N LEU A 94 13.84 -38.19 13.16
CA LEU A 94 14.83 -38.60 12.14
C LEU A 94 14.28 -38.70 10.71
N ARG A 95 13.27 -37.90 10.35
CA ARG A 95 12.88 -37.72 8.94
C ARG A 95 13.49 -36.43 8.40
N PRO A 96 14.18 -36.45 7.24
CA PRO A 96 14.58 -35.21 6.58
C PRO A 96 13.31 -34.44 6.18
N PRO A 97 13.30 -33.10 6.23
CA PRO A 97 12.11 -32.33 5.88
C PRO A 97 11.93 -32.38 4.36
N LEU A 98 11.21 -33.39 3.87
CA LEU A 98 10.60 -33.35 2.55
C LEU A 98 9.37 -32.45 2.65
N LEU A 99 9.39 -31.37 1.86
CA LEU A 99 8.44 -30.25 1.81
C LEU A 99 8.76 -29.06 2.73
N ALA A 100 9.99 -28.56 2.66
CA ALA A 100 10.21 -27.11 2.73
C ALA A 100 9.98 -26.49 1.35
N ALA A 101 8.77 -26.67 0.78
CA ALA A 101 8.32 -25.75 -0.25
C ALA A 101 8.06 -24.44 0.51
N ARG A 102 9.01 -23.50 0.39
CA ARG A 102 8.78 -22.11 0.76
C ARG A 102 7.58 -21.64 -0.05
N SER A 103 6.38 -21.75 0.52
CA SER A 103 5.24 -20.99 0.06
C SER A 103 5.67 -19.54 0.23
N GLN A 104 6.09 -18.93 -0.88
CA GLN A 104 6.12 -17.49 -0.96
C GLN A 104 4.68 -17.09 -0.73
N VAL A 105 4.38 -16.65 0.49
CA VAL A 105 3.17 -15.88 0.75
C VAL A 105 3.38 -14.61 -0.07
N VAL A 106 2.87 -14.63 -1.29
CA VAL A 106 2.74 -13.47 -2.13
C VAL A 106 1.66 -12.62 -1.44
N GLN A 107 2.08 -11.78 -0.49
CA GLN A 107 1.26 -10.67 -0.01
C GLN A 107 1.18 -9.65 -1.14
N LEU A 108 0.38 -9.94 -2.16
CA LEU A 108 -0.10 -8.93 -3.09
C LEU A 108 -1.37 -8.32 -2.51
N THR A 109 -1.22 -7.49 -1.48
CA THR A 109 -2.16 -6.36 -1.34
C THR A 109 -1.78 -5.31 -2.36
N SER A 110 -2.19 -5.51 -3.61
CA SER A 110 -2.21 -4.39 -4.55
C SER A 110 -3.40 -3.51 -4.17
N ARG A 111 -3.17 -2.54 -3.28
CA ARG A 111 -3.94 -1.31 -3.31
C ARG A 111 -3.22 -0.40 -4.30
N ARG A 112 -3.96 0.11 -5.26
CA ARG A 112 -3.41 1.07 -6.20
C ARG A 112 -3.41 2.43 -5.50
N TRP A 113 -2.29 2.71 -4.84
CA TRP A 113 -2.02 4.01 -4.24
C TRP A 113 -2.06 5.07 -5.33
N LEU A 114 -2.54 6.27 -4.99
CA LEU A 114 -2.40 7.44 -5.85
C LEU A 114 -0.98 7.51 -6.43
N ASN A 115 -0.88 7.65 -7.75
CA ASN A 115 0.38 7.90 -8.45
C ASN A 115 0.29 9.27 -9.11
N LEU A 116 1.28 10.11 -8.84
CA LEU A 116 1.40 11.40 -9.50
C LEU A 116 2.27 11.28 -10.76
N GLN A 117 1.92 12.05 -11.77
CA GLN A 117 2.76 12.27 -12.95
C GLN A 117 4.10 12.91 -12.54
N GLU A 118 5.17 12.71 -13.33
CA GLU A 118 6.52 13.24 -13.02
C GLU A 118 6.49 14.73 -12.68
N TYR A 119 5.76 15.54 -13.47
CA TYR A 119 5.67 16.99 -13.23
C TYR A 119 4.98 17.35 -11.90
N GLN A 120 3.98 16.58 -11.47
CA GLN A 120 3.25 16.80 -10.22
C GLN A 120 4.16 16.47 -9.03
N SER A 121 4.84 15.32 -9.09
CA SER A 121 5.85 14.92 -8.11
C SER A 121 6.96 15.97 -8.01
N LYS A 122 7.52 16.42 -9.14
CA LYS A 122 8.57 17.46 -9.15
C LYS A 122 8.09 18.81 -8.60
N LYS A 123 6.88 19.23 -8.93
CA LYS A 123 6.30 20.45 -8.35
C LYS A 123 6.18 20.32 -6.83
N LEU A 124 5.62 19.20 -6.35
CA LEU A 124 5.47 18.94 -4.92
C LEU A 124 6.81 18.93 -4.20
N MET A 125 7.84 18.34 -4.81
CA MET A 125 9.22 18.37 -4.31
C MET A 125 9.79 19.80 -4.25
N SER A 126 9.70 20.54 -5.36
CA SER A 126 10.20 21.92 -5.46
C SER A 126 9.54 22.86 -4.46
N ASP A 127 8.22 22.78 -4.30
CA ASP A 127 7.45 23.59 -3.35
C ASP A 127 7.84 23.30 -1.88
N ASN A 128 8.51 22.17 -1.63
CA ASN A 128 9.05 21.78 -0.33
C ASN A 128 10.59 21.90 -0.24
N GLY A 129 11.19 22.67 -1.15
CA GLY A 129 12.61 23.02 -1.10
C GLY A 129 13.58 21.94 -1.58
N VAL A 130 13.07 20.84 -2.12
CA VAL A 130 13.87 19.80 -2.80
C VAL A 130 14.28 20.32 -4.17
N LYS A 131 15.55 20.16 -4.52
CA LYS A 131 16.10 20.65 -5.78
C LYS A 131 15.76 19.67 -6.90
N VAL A 132 14.97 20.15 -7.85
CA VAL A 132 14.60 19.45 -9.09
C VAL A 132 15.04 20.30 -10.29
N GLN A 133 15.04 19.71 -11.49
CA GLN A 133 15.23 20.44 -12.73
C GLN A 133 14.19 21.57 -12.87
N ARG A 134 14.57 22.74 -13.40
CA ARG A 134 13.58 23.75 -13.80
C ARG A 134 12.74 23.20 -14.95
N PHE A 135 11.42 23.33 -14.84
CA PHE A 135 10.50 22.81 -15.85
C PHE A 135 9.22 23.64 -15.96
N PHE A 136 8.54 23.46 -17.09
CA PHE A 136 7.16 23.85 -17.31
C PHE A 136 6.38 22.68 -17.91
N VAL A 137 5.06 22.76 -17.82
CA VAL A 137 4.15 21.80 -18.43
C VAL A 137 3.38 22.51 -19.54
N ALA A 138 3.10 21.78 -20.61
CA ALA A 138 2.37 22.27 -21.75
C ALA A 138 1.30 21.27 -22.17
N ASP A 139 0.11 21.80 -22.46
CA ASP A 139 -1.04 21.03 -22.96
C ASP A 139 -1.21 21.24 -24.47
N THR A 140 -0.43 22.16 -25.07
CA THR A 140 -0.37 22.39 -26.51
C THR A 140 1.06 22.50 -27.03
N ALA A 141 1.26 22.24 -28.32
CA ALA A 141 2.57 22.38 -28.97
C ALA A 141 3.12 23.82 -28.89
N ASN A 142 2.23 24.82 -28.95
CA ASN A 142 2.62 26.23 -28.86
C ASN A 142 3.05 26.59 -27.43
N GLU A 143 2.35 26.10 -26.41
CA GLU A 143 2.79 26.25 -25.02
C GLU A 143 4.14 25.56 -24.77
N ALA A 144 4.39 24.41 -25.37
CA ALA A 144 5.67 23.71 -25.25
C ALA A 144 6.82 24.51 -25.87
N LEU A 145 6.58 25.15 -27.01
CA LEU A 145 7.53 26.08 -27.64
C LEU A 145 7.83 27.29 -26.76
N GLU A 146 6.80 27.94 -26.21
CA GLU A 146 6.98 29.10 -25.34
C GLU A 146 7.63 28.72 -24.00
N ALA A 147 7.29 27.55 -23.45
CA ALA A 147 7.97 26.97 -22.28
C ALA A 147 9.48 26.78 -22.54
N ALA A 148 9.84 26.21 -23.69
CA ALA A 148 11.23 26.02 -24.09
C ALA A 148 12.01 27.34 -24.17
N LYS A 149 11.40 28.40 -24.72
CA LYS A 149 11.99 29.74 -24.77
C LYS A 149 12.15 30.34 -23.36
N ARG A 150 11.13 30.21 -22.50
CA ARG A 150 11.14 30.74 -21.12
C ARG A 150 12.20 30.10 -20.23
N LEU A 151 12.50 28.81 -20.42
CA LEU A 151 13.56 28.13 -19.64
C LEU A 151 14.93 28.78 -19.84
N ASN A 152 15.18 29.30 -21.04
CA ASN A 152 16.47 29.87 -21.45
C ASN A 152 17.64 28.93 -21.08
N ALA A 153 17.46 27.63 -21.32
CA ALA A 153 18.43 26.60 -20.98
C ALA A 153 19.31 26.28 -22.20
N LYS A 154 20.56 25.89 -21.93
CA LYS A 154 21.53 25.47 -22.96
C LYS A 154 21.05 24.24 -23.74
N GLU A 155 20.36 23.34 -23.05
CA GLU A 155 19.76 22.14 -23.60
C GLU A 155 18.46 21.84 -22.86
N ILE A 156 17.50 21.27 -23.57
CA ILE A 156 16.11 21.11 -23.15
C ILE A 156 15.73 19.64 -23.31
N VAL A 157 15.08 19.10 -22.29
CA VAL A 157 14.46 17.78 -22.35
C VAL A 157 12.94 17.93 -22.45
N LEU A 158 12.36 17.29 -23.46
CA LEU A 158 10.93 17.15 -23.65
C LEU A 158 10.52 15.74 -23.21
N LYS A 159 9.60 15.62 -22.25
CA LYS A 159 9.11 14.34 -21.72
C LYS A 159 7.60 14.23 -21.79
N ALA A 160 7.11 13.16 -22.41
CA ALA A 160 5.70 12.78 -22.32
C ALA A 160 5.29 12.50 -20.87
N GLN A 161 4.13 13.01 -20.46
CA GLN A 161 3.58 12.76 -19.13
C GLN A 161 2.54 11.63 -19.24
N ILE A 162 2.97 10.44 -18.85
CA ILE A 162 2.16 9.26 -18.55
C ILE A 162 2.71 8.61 -17.29
N LEU A 163 1.88 7.89 -16.53
CA LEU A 163 2.30 7.21 -15.29
C LEU A 163 3.20 6.01 -15.56
N ALA A 164 2.99 5.32 -16.70
CA ALA A 164 3.79 4.17 -17.09
C ALA A 164 5.25 4.55 -17.38
N GLY A 165 6.18 3.72 -16.90
CA GLY A 165 7.62 3.87 -17.15
C GLY A 165 8.04 3.43 -18.57
N GLY A 166 9.35 3.46 -18.83
CA GLY A 166 9.91 3.05 -20.12
C GLY A 166 9.66 4.03 -21.27
N ARG A 167 9.25 5.26 -20.97
CA ARG A 167 8.89 6.32 -21.92
C ARG A 167 9.95 6.54 -23.00
N GLY A 168 11.24 6.55 -22.63
CA GLY A 168 12.34 6.78 -23.58
C GLY A 168 12.42 5.77 -24.74
N LYS A 169 11.93 4.53 -24.56
CA LYS A 169 11.89 3.48 -25.60
C LYS A 169 10.49 3.27 -26.19
N GLY A 170 9.52 4.08 -25.80
CA GLY A 170 8.14 3.97 -26.28
C GLY A 170 7.96 4.45 -27.72
N VAL A 171 6.79 4.18 -28.30
CA VAL A 171 6.42 4.60 -29.65
C VAL A 171 5.04 5.25 -29.62
N PHE A 172 4.91 6.40 -30.26
CA PHE A 172 3.64 7.10 -30.40
C PHE A 172 2.82 6.58 -31.59
N SER A 173 1.50 6.68 -31.49
CA SER A 173 0.59 6.42 -32.62
C SER A 173 0.75 7.42 -33.79
N SER A 174 1.44 8.55 -33.58
CA SER A 174 1.88 9.46 -34.65
C SER A 174 3.05 8.92 -35.48
N GLY A 175 3.72 7.86 -35.02
CA GLY A 175 4.94 7.31 -35.60
C GLY A 175 6.24 7.81 -34.95
N LEU A 176 6.18 8.81 -34.06
CA LEU A 176 7.35 9.29 -33.31
C LEU A 176 7.88 8.19 -32.37
N LYS A 177 9.20 7.98 -32.36
CA LYS A 177 9.89 7.04 -31.48
C LYS A 177 10.54 7.78 -30.32
N GLY A 178 10.28 7.31 -29.11
CA GLY A 178 10.75 7.88 -27.86
C GLY A 178 9.76 8.86 -27.25
N GLY A 179 9.50 8.72 -25.95
CA GLY A 179 8.74 9.67 -25.13
C GLY A 179 9.61 10.71 -24.43
N VAL A 180 10.93 10.67 -24.64
CA VAL A 180 11.92 11.56 -24.03
C VAL A 180 12.90 12.00 -25.11
N HIS A 181 13.00 13.30 -25.35
CA HIS A 181 13.88 13.87 -26.38
C HIS A 181 14.70 15.03 -25.85
N LEU A 182 15.95 15.13 -26.30
CA LEU A 182 16.86 16.24 -26.00
C LEU A 182 17.01 17.13 -27.24
N THR A 183 17.04 18.44 -27.03
CA THR A 183 17.31 19.42 -28.09
C THR A 183 17.83 20.72 -27.50
N LYS A 184 18.61 21.47 -28.29
CA LYS A 184 19.05 22.83 -27.96
C LYS A 184 18.19 23.90 -28.62
N ASP A 185 17.32 23.52 -29.57
CA ASP A 185 16.45 24.45 -30.29
C ASP A 185 15.00 24.38 -29.77
N PRO A 186 14.46 25.46 -29.19
CA PRO A 186 13.06 25.55 -28.80
C PRO A 186 12.06 25.23 -29.91
N LYS A 187 12.37 25.52 -31.18
CA LYS A 187 11.47 25.20 -32.31
C LYS A 187 11.24 23.70 -32.45
N VAL A 188 12.29 22.91 -32.24
CA VAL A 188 12.22 21.44 -32.26
C VAL A 188 11.32 20.93 -31.14
N VAL A 189 11.31 21.58 -29.97
CA VAL A 189 10.38 21.23 -28.86
C VAL A 189 8.93 21.34 -29.31
N GLY A 190 8.54 22.44 -29.95
CA GLY A 190 7.17 22.61 -30.46
C GLY A 190 6.79 21.59 -31.54
N GLN A 191 7.73 21.26 -32.43
CA GLN A 191 7.53 20.26 -33.48
C GLN A 191 7.32 18.85 -32.91
N LEU A 192 8.16 18.43 -31.97
CA LEU A 192 8.03 17.14 -31.29
C LEU A 192 6.76 17.08 -30.45
N ALA A 193 6.46 18.13 -29.67
CA ALA A 193 5.25 18.19 -28.86
C ALA A 193 3.97 18.05 -29.70
N LYS A 194 3.94 18.59 -30.92
CA LYS A 194 2.84 18.41 -31.88
C LYS A 194 2.62 16.95 -32.28
N GLN A 195 3.67 16.13 -32.28
CA GLN A 195 3.61 14.69 -32.55
C GLN A 195 3.39 13.84 -31.30
N MET A 196 3.44 14.44 -30.11
CA MET A 196 3.21 13.75 -28.82
C MET A 196 1.80 13.99 -28.30
N ILE A 197 1.39 15.25 -28.15
CA ILE A 197 0.15 15.64 -27.50
C ILE A 197 -1.05 15.19 -28.34
N GLY A 198 -1.98 14.48 -27.70
CA GLY A 198 -3.18 13.93 -28.32
C GLY A 198 -3.00 12.52 -28.89
N TYR A 199 -1.78 12.02 -29.00
CA TYR A 199 -1.46 10.67 -29.48
C TYR A 199 -1.25 9.70 -28.31
N ASN A 200 -1.33 8.40 -28.58
CA ASN A 200 -1.07 7.36 -27.59
C ASN A 200 0.40 6.98 -27.60
N LEU A 201 1.04 6.91 -26.43
CA LEU A 201 2.40 6.41 -26.24
C LEU A 201 2.33 4.96 -25.72
N ALA A 202 2.80 4.01 -26.52
CA ALA A 202 2.98 2.62 -26.09
C ALA A 202 4.38 2.39 -25.54
N THR A 203 4.49 1.78 -24.36
CA THR A 203 5.75 1.34 -23.75
C THR A 203 5.67 -0.15 -23.40
N LYS A 204 6.74 -0.72 -22.85
CA LYS A 204 6.71 -2.10 -22.32
C LYS A 204 5.75 -2.28 -21.14
N GLN A 205 5.35 -1.18 -20.48
CA GLN A 205 4.56 -1.16 -19.26
C GLN A 205 3.14 -0.63 -19.46
N THR A 206 2.75 -0.30 -20.70
CA THR A 206 1.38 0.10 -21.04
C THR A 206 0.62 -1.07 -21.67
N PRO A 207 -0.72 -0.98 -21.78
CA PRO A 207 -1.48 -1.76 -22.74
C PRO A 207 -0.93 -1.60 -24.18
N LYS A 208 -1.30 -2.51 -25.08
CA LYS A 208 -0.78 -2.54 -26.46
C LYS A 208 -1.13 -1.27 -27.25
N GLU A 209 -2.30 -0.71 -26.97
CA GLU A 209 -2.84 0.53 -27.51
C GLU A 209 -2.15 1.80 -26.98
N GLY A 210 -1.31 1.67 -25.95
CA GLY A 210 -0.62 2.77 -25.29
C GLY A 210 -1.54 3.69 -24.49
N VAL A 211 -0.95 4.74 -23.92
CA VAL A 211 -1.66 5.73 -23.09
C VAL A 211 -1.70 7.08 -23.81
N LYS A 212 -2.87 7.72 -23.83
CA LYS A 212 -3.04 9.03 -24.47
C LYS A 212 -2.24 10.12 -23.73
N VAL A 213 -1.27 10.71 -24.41
CA VAL A 213 -0.46 11.81 -23.86
C VAL A 213 -1.23 13.11 -23.97
N LYS A 214 -1.67 13.64 -22.83
CA LYS A 214 -2.38 14.93 -22.75
C LYS A 214 -1.45 16.10 -22.51
N LYS A 215 -0.33 15.85 -21.83
CA LYS A 215 0.62 16.86 -21.39
C LYS A 215 2.04 16.44 -21.70
N VAL A 216 2.90 17.42 -21.91
CA VAL A 216 4.35 17.22 -21.98
C VAL A 216 5.03 18.12 -20.96
N MET A 217 6.11 17.63 -20.37
CA MET A 217 7.00 18.44 -19.54
C MET A 217 8.17 18.91 -20.41
N VAL A 218 8.43 20.20 -20.37
CA VAL A 218 9.61 20.84 -20.98
C VAL A 218 10.50 21.27 -19.83
N ALA A 219 11.68 20.66 -19.70
CA ALA A 219 12.60 20.93 -18.60
C ALA A 219 14.00 21.26 -19.12
N GLU A 220 14.80 21.92 -18.30
CA GLU A 220 16.23 22.01 -18.59
C GLU A 220 16.86 20.61 -18.55
N ALA A 221 17.68 20.31 -19.56
CA ALA A 221 18.52 19.13 -19.52
C ALA A 221 19.75 19.46 -18.67
N LEU A 222 19.93 18.70 -17.59
CA LEU A 222 21.11 18.79 -16.75
C LEU A 222 21.99 17.58 -17.04
N ASP A 223 23.26 17.83 -17.27
CA ASP A 223 24.25 16.76 -17.35
C ASP A 223 24.36 16.07 -15.98
N ILE A 224 24.48 14.75 -16.00
CA ILE A 224 24.59 13.95 -14.79
C ILE A 224 26.01 13.38 -14.73
N SER A 225 26.81 13.85 -13.78
CA SER A 225 28.16 13.31 -13.57
C SER A 225 28.13 12.02 -12.76
N ARG A 226 27.11 11.82 -11.93
CA ARG A 226 26.93 10.61 -11.13
C ARG A 226 25.47 10.38 -10.76
N GLU A 227 25.03 9.14 -10.87
CA GLU A 227 23.67 8.68 -10.56
C GLU A 227 23.68 7.75 -9.36
N THR A 228 22.81 8.02 -8.39
CA THR A 228 22.58 7.16 -7.22
C THR A 228 21.08 6.91 -7.07
N TYR A 229 20.72 5.93 -6.24
CA TYR A 229 19.35 5.65 -5.87
C TYR A 229 19.10 6.09 -4.43
N LEU A 230 17.94 6.71 -4.18
CA LEU A 230 17.50 7.08 -2.84
C LEU A 230 16.00 6.88 -2.70
N ALA A 231 15.56 6.20 -1.64
CA ALA A 231 14.16 6.06 -1.29
C ALA A 231 13.92 6.20 0.22
N ILE A 232 12.70 6.60 0.56
CA ILE A 232 12.17 6.66 1.93
C ILE A 232 10.85 5.93 1.92
N LEU A 233 10.69 4.92 2.79
CA LEU A 233 9.44 4.17 2.91
C LEU A 233 9.16 3.78 4.37
N MET A 234 7.90 3.42 4.68
CA MET A 234 7.56 2.80 5.96
C MET A 234 7.94 1.31 5.95
N ASP A 235 8.99 0.92 6.67
CA ASP A 235 9.39 -0.47 6.79
C ASP A 235 8.58 -1.18 7.88
N ARG A 236 7.81 -2.18 7.45
CA ARG A 236 6.92 -2.98 8.31
C ARG A 236 7.69 -3.86 9.31
N SER A 237 8.95 -4.20 9.02
CA SER A 237 9.79 -5.01 9.91
C SER A 237 10.37 -4.17 11.04
N CYS A 238 10.65 -2.89 10.74
CA CYS A 238 11.26 -1.94 11.65
C CYS A 238 10.26 -1.03 12.37
N ASN A 239 8.97 -1.09 12.00
CA ASN A 239 7.88 -0.27 12.54
C ASN A 239 8.14 1.24 12.44
N GLY A 240 8.73 1.70 11.33
CA GLY A 240 9.02 3.11 11.14
C GLY A 240 9.62 3.43 9.77
N PRO A 241 9.91 4.71 9.49
CA PRO A 241 10.54 5.11 8.25
C PRO A 241 11.95 4.53 8.14
N VAL A 242 12.30 4.09 6.93
CA VAL A 242 13.65 3.67 6.58
C VAL A 242 14.07 4.42 5.32
N LEU A 243 15.26 5.02 5.38
CA LEU A 243 16.01 5.48 4.23
C LEU A 243 16.71 4.29 3.59
N VAL A 244 16.50 4.07 2.30
CA VAL A 244 17.18 3.06 1.50
C VAL A 244 17.95 3.76 0.39
N GLY A 245 19.23 3.45 0.23
CA GLY A 245 20.06 4.08 -0.78
C GLY A 245 21.07 3.15 -1.40
N SER A 246 21.44 3.43 -2.65
CA SER A 246 22.53 2.73 -3.34
C SER A 246 23.36 3.69 -4.18
N PRO A 247 24.71 3.58 -4.19
CA PRO A 247 25.54 4.31 -5.13
C PRO A 247 25.32 3.88 -6.59
N GLN A 248 24.63 2.76 -6.84
CA GLN A 248 24.26 2.29 -8.17
C GLN A 248 22.86 2.81 -8.55
N GLY A 249 22.80 4.04 -9.06
CA GLY A 249 21.57 4.66 -9.57
C GLY A 249 21.29 4.38 -11.04
N GLY A 250 20.15 4.85 -11.54
CA GLY A 250 19.75 4.75 -12.95
C GLY A 250 19.28 3.35 -13.38
N VAL A 251 19.21 2.41 -12.45
CA VAL A 251 18.78 1.01 -12.64
C VAL A 251 17.66 0.65 -11.67
N ASP A 252 17.02 -0.49 -11.90
CA ASP A 252 15.98 -1.03 -11.02
C ASP A 252 16.60 -1.48 -9.68
N ILE A 253 16.02 -1.05 -8.55
CA ILE A 253 16.65 -1.28 -7.25
C ILE A 253 16.58 -2.75 -6.84
N GLU A 254 15.57 -3.48 -7.30
CA GLU A 254 15.39 -4.91 -7.11
C GLU A 254 16.50 -5.71 -7.80
N GLU A 255 16.94 -5.28 -8.99
CA GLU A 255 18.08 -5.88 -9.69
C GLU A 255 19.39 -5.70 -8.91
N VAL A 256 19.60 -4.52 -8.32
CA VAL A 256 20.75 -4.25 -7.45
C VAL A 256 20.66 -5.10 -6.17
N ALA A 257 19.49 -5.18 -5.54
CA ALA A 257 19.31 -6.01 -4.35
C ALA A 257 19.57 -7.51 -4.61
N ALA A 258 19.27 -8.00 -5.82
CA ALA A 258 19.53 -9.38 -6.21
C ALA A 258 21.01 -9.62 -6.58
N SER A 259 21.63 -8.69 -7.29
CA SER A 259 22.98 -8.87 -7.87
C SER A 259 24.10 -8.38 -6.96
N ASN A 260 23.86 -7.28 -6.24
CA ASN A 260 24.82 -6.54 -5.42
C ASN A 260 24.18 -6.04 -4.11
N PRO A 261 23.67 -6.93 -3.24
CA PRO A 261 22.99 -6.55 -2.00
C PRO A 261 23.87 -5.71 -1.06
N GLU A 262 25.19 -5.85 -1.13
CA GLU A 262 26.17 -5.07 -0.38
C GLU A 262 26.18 -3.57 -0.73
N LEU A 263 25.65 -3.20 -1.89
CA LEU A 263 25.50 -1.81 -2.32
C LEU A 263 24.18 -1.19 -1.86
N ILE A 264 23.38 -1.88 -1.06
CA ILE A 264 22.12 -1.38 -0.51
C ILE A 264 22.33 -0.99 0.95
N PHE A 265 22.32 0.31 1.20
CA PHE A 265 22.46 0.89 2.53
C PHE A 265 21.08 1.24 3.09
N LYS A 266 20.90 1.02 4.39
CA LYS A 266 19.65 1.32 5.08
C LYS A 266 19.91 2.12 6.35
N GLU A 267 19.07 3.12 6.59
CA GLU A 267 19.06 3.94 7.79
C GLU A 267 17.64 3.95 8.38
N GLN A 268 17.47 3.29 9.53
CA GLN A 268 16.20 3.33 10.26
C GLN A 268 16.06 4.67 10.96
N ILE A 269 14.90 5.31 10.82
CA ILE A 269 14.60 6.61 11.41
C ILE A 269 13.55 6.43 12.49
N ASP A 270 13.81 7.00 13.67
CA ASP A 270 12.81 7.11 14.72
C ASP A 270 11.78 8.18 14.32
N ILE A 271 10.50 7.82 14.29
CA ILE A 271 9.42 8.71 13.84
C ILE A 271 9.15 9.87 14.81
N ILE A 272 9.53 9.74 16.09
CA ILE A 272 9.33 10.76 17.12
C ILE A 272 10.46 11.77 17.10
N GLU A 273 11.70 11.29 17.03
CA GLU A 273 12.89 12.15 16.98
C GLU A 273 13.09 12.79 15.60
N GLY A 274 12.67 12.09 14.53
CA GLY A 274 12.89 12.48 13.15
C GLY A 274 14.29 12.15 12.64
N ILE A 275 14.55 12.51 11.39
CA ILE A 275 15.86 12.28 10.76
C ILE A 275 16.96 13.14 11.42
N LYS A 276 18.06 12.49 11.81
CA LYS A 276 19.25 13.15 12.36
C LYS A 276 20.24 13.52 11.27
N ASP A 277 20.99 14.60 11.50
CA ASP A 277 22.08 15.01 10.61
C ASP A 277 23.11 13.89 10.39
N SER A 278 23.44 13.12 11.45
CA SER A 278 24.38 12.01 11.35
C SER A 278 23.90 10.88 10.44
N GLN A 279 22.59 10.62 10.38
CA GLN A 279 21.99 9.63 9.47
C GLN A 279 22.04 10.12 8.02
N ALA A 280 21.62 11.37 7.78
CA ALA A 280 21.65 11.98 6.46
C ALA A 280 23.07 12.06 5.89
N GLN A 281 24.05 12.43 6.72
CA GLN A 281 25.47 12.49 6.35
C GLN A 281 26.05 11.11 6.02
N ARG A 282 25.72 10.09 6.81
CA ARG A 282 26.17 8.71 6.56
C ARG A 282 25.56 8.13 5.29
N MET A 283 24.27 8.37 5.05
CA MET A 283 23.64 7.97 3.79
C MET A 283 24.29 8.69 2.60
N ALA A 284 24.49 10.01 2.66
CA ALA A 284 25.18 10.75 1.59
C ALA A 284 26.59 10.20 1.29
N GLU A 285 27.34 9.82 2.32
CA GLU A 285 28.66 9.18 2.17
C GLU A 285 28.59 7.79 1.54
N ASN A 286 27.67 6.94 2.01
CA ASN A 286 27.47 5.60 1.45
C ASN A 286 27.02 5.64 -0.01
N LEU A 287 26.25 6.68 -0.37
CA LEU A 287 25.89 6.96 -1.76
C LEU A 287 27.06 7.47 -2.58
N GLY A 288 28.21 7.82 -1.98
CA GLY A 288 29.42 8.26 -2.68
C GLY A 288 29.53 9.77 -2.89
N PHE A 289 28.71 10.60 -2.23
CA PHE A 289 28.87 12.06 -2.29
C PHE A 289 30.04 12.50 -1.41
N LEU A 290 30.89 13.39 -1.95
CA LEU A 290 32.12 13.85 -1.29
C LEU A 290 32.13 15.36 -1.08
N GLY A 291 32.93 15.83 -0.12
CA GLY A 291 33.19 17.25 0.12
C GLY A 291 31.90 18.09 0.29
N PRO A 292 31.77 19.25 -0.37
CA PRO A 292 30.56 20.07 -0.30
C PRO A 292 29.29 19.38 -0.81
N LEU A 293 29.41 18.42 -1.75
CA LEU A 293 28.28 17.68 -2.30
C LEU A 293 27.68 16.73 -1.26
N LYS A 294 28.49 16.16 -0.37
CA LYS A 294 28.00 15.36 0.77
C LYS A 294 27.03 16.17 1.63
N ASN A 295 27.38 17.41 1.96
CA ASN A 295 26.53 18.29 2.76
C ASN A 295 25.25 18.70 2.00
N GLN A 296 25.34 18.98 0.70
CA GLN A 296 24.17 19.24 -0.13
C GLN A 296 23.23 18.03 -0.21
N ALA A 297 23.78 16.82 -0.40
CA ALA A 297 23.01 15.59 -0.44
C ALA A 297 22.33 15.30 0.91
N ALA A 298 23.04 15.47 2.02
CA ALA A 298 22.47 15.33 3.36
C ALA A 298 21.31 16.32 3.60
N ASP A 299 21.43 17.57 3.14
CA ASP A 299 20.33 18.55 3.18
C ASP A 299 19.12 18.10 2.35
N GLN A 300 19.35 17.63 1.12
CA GLN A 300 18.28 17.11 0.26
C GLN A 300 17.59 15.89 0.86
N ILE A 301 18.33 14.94 1.45
CA ILE A 301 17.79 13.77 2.14
C ILE A 301 16.84 14.19 3.27
N LYS A 302 17.23 15.18 4.10
CA LYS A 302 16.36 15.68 5.17
C LYS A 302 15.09 16.35 4.63
N LYS A 303 15.19 17.10 3.54
CA LYS A 303 14.04 17.72 2.89
C LYS A 303 13.09 16.68 2.30
N LEU A 304 13.61 15.63 1.68
CA LEU A 304 12.84 14.49 1.19
C LEU A 304 12.13 13.76 2.33
N TYR A 305 12.79 13.56 3.48
CA TYR A 305 12.15 12.96 4.66
C TYR A 305 11.01 13.82 5.20
N ASN A 306 11.23 15.13 5.33
CA ASN A 306 10.18 16.04 5.77
C ASN A 306 9.01 16.10 4.78
N LEU A 307 9.30 16.05 3.48
CA LEU A 307 8.30 15.93 2.42
C LEU A 307 7.49 14.63 2.59
N PHE A 308 8.17 13.48 2.72
CA PHE A 308 7.58 12.16 2.90
C PHE A 308 6.55 12.15 4.04
N LEU A 309 6.90 12.73 5.20
CA LEU A 309 5.97 12.85 6.33
C LEU A 309 4.82 13.83 6.04
N LYS A 310 5.13 15.01 5.49
CA LYS A 310 4.16 16.08 5.28
C LYS A 310 3.01 15.68 4.36
N ILE A 311 3.30 14.85 3.36
CA ILE A 311 2.35 14.46 2.31
C ILE A 311 1.72 13.09 2.56
N ASP A 312 1.98 12.49 3.73
CA ASP A 312 1.55 11.12 4.07
C ASP A 312 1.94 10.10 2.99
N ALA A 313 3.20 10.14 2.55
CA ALA A 313 3.70 9.18 1.57
C ALA A 313 3.90 7.80 2.21
N THR A 314 3.60 6.75 1.45
CA THR A 314 4.03 5.38 1.76
C THR A 314 5.44 5.11 1.25
N GLN A 315 5.81 5.77 0.14
CA GLN A 315 7.14 5.74 -0.44
C GLN A 315 7.45 7.05 -1.20
N VAL A 316 8.65 7.58 -1.03
CA VAL A 316 9.27 8.57 -1.93
C VAL A 316 10.53 7.93 -2.50
N GLU A 317 10.57 7.75 -3.81
CA GLU A 317 11.71 7.20 -4.54
C GLU A 317 12.27 8.25 -5.49
N VAL A 318 13.58 8.45 -5.47
CA VAL A 318 14.31 9.35 -6.36
C VAL A 318 15.37 8.53 -7.10
N ASN A 319 15.16 8.38 -8.41
CA ASN A 319 16.04 7.59 -9.26
C ASN A 319 16.13 8.20 -10.68
N PRO A 320 17.22 8.94 -11.01
CA PRO A 320 18.41 9.11 -10.21
C PRO A 320 18.33 10.28 -9.22
N PHE A 321 18.88 10.07 -8.02
CA PHE A 321 19.36 11.11 -7.12
C PHE A 321 20.84 11.31 -7.40
N GLY A 322 21.28 12.50 -7.82
CA GLY A 322 22.64 12.60 -8.33
C GLY A 322 23.21 14.01 -8.35
N GLU A 323 24.33 14.15 -9.04
CA GLU A 323 25.10 15.38 -9.11
C GLU A 323 25.36 15.81 -10.56
N THR A 324 25.41 17.12 -10.77
CA THR A 324 25.76 17.73 -12.05
C THR A 324 27.25 18.11 -12.07
N PRO A 325 27.86 18.26 -13.27
CA PRO A 325 29.24 18.76 -13.41
C PRO A 325 29.49 20.12 -12.72
N GLU A 326 28.45 20.94 -12.55
CA GLU A 326 28.51 22.24 -11.87
C GLU A 326 28.51 22.13 -10.34
N GLY A 327 28.56 20.93 -9.77
CA GLY A 327 28.63 20.72 -8.34
C GLY A 327 27.30 20.95 -7.62
N GLN A 328 26.20 20.53 -8.24
CA GLN A 328 24.86 20.58 -7.64
C GLN A 328 24.30 19.19 -7.43
N VAL A 329 23.68 18.95 -6.26
CA VAL A 329 22.88 17.74 -6.00
C VAL A 329 21.43 17.98 -6.39
N VAL A 330 20.87 17.10 -7.24
CA VAL A 330 19.55 17.25 -7.85
C VAL A 330 18.77 15.93 -7.80
N CYS A 331 17.46 16.02 -7.58
CA CYS A 331 16.52 14.93 -7.79
C CYS A 331 16.04 14.96 -9.25
N PHE A 332 16.58 14.08 -10.11
CA PHE A 332 16.35 14.14 -11.55
C PHE A 332 15.03 13.53 -11.97
N ASP A 333 14.62 12.43 -11.33
CA ASP A 333 13.32 11.81 -11.50
C ASP A 333 12.86 11.22 -10.16
N ALA A 334 11.55 11.21 -9.93
CA ALA A 334 10.99 10.75 -8.68
C ALA A 334 9.60 10.17 -8.84
N LYS A 335 9.34 9.11 -8.06
CA LYS A 335 8.05 8.46 -7.92
C LYS A 335 7.61 8.56 -6.46
N ILE A 336 6.37 8.97 -6.25
CA ILE A 336 5.79 9.11 -4.91
C ILE A 336 4.52 8.28 -4.85
N ASN A 337 4.44 7.42 -3.84
CA ASN A 337 3.23 6.69 -3.47
C ASN A 337 2.67 7.27 -2.17
N PHE A 338 1.36 7.44 -2.11
CA PHE A 338 0.65 8.08 -1.01
C PHE A 338 -0.11 7.06 -0.17
N ASP A 339 -0.44 7.39 1.07
CA ASP A 339 -1.39 6.62 1.88
C ASP A 339 -2.83 7.05 1.57
N ASP A 340 -3.61 6.16 0.93
CA ASP A 340 -5.02 6.40 0.64
C ASP A 340 -5.83 6.72 1.91
N ASN A 341 -5.43 6.16 3.06
CA ASN A 341 -6.14 6.44 4.33
C ASN A 341 -5.93 7.87 4.82
N ALA A 342 -4.97 8.61 4.25
CA ALA A 342 -4.69 10.01 4.58
C ALA A 342 -5.42 11.01 3.66
N GLU A 343 -6.21 10.55 2.68
CA GLU A 343 -6.94 11.40 1.73
C GLU A 343 -7.71 12.53 2.41
N PHE A 344 -8.37 12.23 3.54
CA PHE A 344 -9.19 13.20 4.29
C PHE A 344 -8.43 14.48 4.70
N ARG A 345 -7.10 14.39 4.85
CA ARG A 345 -6.21 15.51 5.20
C ARG A 345 -5.25 15.92 4.07
N GLN A 346 -5.25 15.21 2.95
CA GLN A 346 -4.39 15.47 1.78
C GLN A 346 -5.21 15.84 0.52
N LYS A 347 -6.32 16.57 0.69
CA LYS A 347 -7.30 16.84 -0.38
C LYS A 347 -6.69 17.43 -1.65
N ASP A 348 -5.75 18.37 -1.52
CA ASP A 348 -5.12 19.02 -2.68
C ASP A 348 -4.27 18.03 -3.49
N ILE A 349 -3.67 17.04 -2.83
CA ILE A 349 -2.88 15.99 -3.48
C ILE A 349 -3.80 15.00 -4.19
N PHE A 350 -4.86 14.54 -3.52
CA PHE A 350 -5.81 13.60 -4.13
C PHE A 350 -6.67 14.26 -5.22
N ALA A 351 -6.82 15.59 -5.22
CA ALA A 351 -7.41 16.33 -6.33
C ALA A 351 -6.55 16.30 -7.61
N MET A 352 -5.26 15.96 -7.50
CA MET A 352 -4.35 15.81 -8.65
C MET A 352 -4.40 14.41 -9.29
N ASP A 353 -5.16 13.47 -8.71
CA ASP A 353 -5.27 12.09 -9.19
C ASP A 353 -5.73 12.01 -10.65
N ASP A 354 -4.85 11.52 -11.52
CA ASP A 354 -5.18 11.30 -12.92
C ASP A 354 -5.75 9.88 -13.11
N LYS A 355 -7.07 9.79 -12.98
CA LYS A 355 -7.82 8.55 -13.17
C LYS A 355 -7.90 8.09 -14.63
N SER A 356 -7.35 8.84 -15.59
CA SER A 356 -7.52 8.51 -17.01
C SER A 356 -6.66 7.35 -17.51
N GLU A 357 -5.67 6.93 -16.73
CA GLU A 357 -4.86 5.73 -17.00
C GLU A 357 -5.32 4.49 -16.21
N ASN A 358 -6.33 4.65 -15.34
CA ASN A 358 -6.89 3.55 -14.57
C ASN A 358 -7.90 2.76 -15.42
N GLU A 359 -8.07 1.49 -15.08
CA GLU A 359 -9.12 0.66 -15.68
C GLU A 359 -10.50 1.29 -15.41
N PRO A 360 -11.37 1.45 -16.43
CA PRO A 360 -12.67 2.11 -16.26
C PRO A 360 -13.54 1.48 -15.16
N ILE A 361 -13.47 0.15 -15.01
CA ILE A 361 -14.22 -0.58 -13.98
C ILE A 361 -13.65 -0.30 -12.57
N GLU A 362 -12.33 -0.17 -12.42
CA GLU A 362 -11.71 0.23 -11.15
C GLU A 362 -12.18 1.63 -10.74
N ASN A 363 -12.21 2.57 -11.68
CA ASN A 363 -12.68 3.93 -11.44
C ASN A 363 -14.14 3.98 -11.01
N GLU A 364 -15.02 3.23 -11.68
CA GLU A 364 -16.44 3.19 -11.33
C GLU A 364 -16.66 2.47 -9.99
N ALA A 365 -15.90 1.42 -9.68
CA ALA A 365 -15.95 0.72 -8.40
C ALA A 365 -15.59 1.64 -7.21
N ALA A 366 -14.53 2.44 -7.37
CA ALA A 366 -14.09 3.38 -6.34
C ALA A 366 -15.17 4.41 -5.96
N ARG A 367 -16.10 4.76 -6.87
CA ARG A 367 -17.21 5.69 -6.58
C ARG A 367 -18.26 5.13 -5.62
N TYR A 368 -18.26 3.82 -5.41
CA TYR A 368 -19.18 3.12 -4.52
C TYR A 368 -18.46 2.46 -3.33
N ASP A 369 -17.23 2.89 -3.04
CA ASP A 369 -16.36 2.33 -1.99
C ASP A 369 -16.09 0.82 -2.18
N LEU A 370 -16.05 0.37 -3.44
CA LEU A 370 -15.77 -1.02 -3.80
C LEU A 370 -14.30 -1.17 -4.23
N LYS A 371 -13.63 -2.17 -3.67
CA LYS A 371 -12.23 -2.47 -4.02
C LYS A 371 -12.20 -3.51 -5.12
N TYR A 372 -12.16 -3.03 -6.36
CA TYR A 372 -12.08 -3.86 -7.56
C TYR A 372 -10.65 -3.89 -8.10
N ILE A 373 -10.20 -5.06 -8.57
CA ILE A 373 -8.96 -5.22 -9.35
C ILE A 373 -9.28 -6.17 -10.50
N GLY A 374 -9.00 -5.74 -11.73
CA GLY A 374 -9.18 -6.57 -12.92
C GLY A 374 -8.09 -7.65 -13.03
N LEU A 375 -8.48 -8.86 -13.41
CA LEU A 375 -7.58 -9.99 -13.70
C LEU A 375 -7.85 -10.55 -15.11
N ASP A 376 -6.97 -11.43 -15.57
CA ASP A 376 -7.08 -12.11 -16.87
C ASP A 376 -7.77 -13.48 -16.73
N GLY A 377 -9.08 -13.44 -16.50
CA GLY A 377 -9.93 -14.62 -16.33
C GLY A 377 -11.36 -14.39 -16.78
N ASN A 378 -12.20 -15.42 -16.62
CA ASN A 378 -13.59 -15.43 -17.06
C ASN A 378 -14.60 -15.76 -15.95
N ILE A 379 -14.16 -16.12 -14.74
CA ILE A 379 -15.03 -16.34 -13.59
C ILE A 379 -14.92 -15.13 -12.67
N ALA A 380 -15.93 -14.26 -12.70
CA ALA A 380 -15.96 -13.13 -11.79
C ALA A 380 -16.29 -13.58 -10.38
N CYS A 381 -15.81 -12.84 -9.39
CA CYS A 381 -16.21 -13.08 -8.01
C CYS A 381 -16.38 -11.77 -7.24
N PHE A 382 -17.28 -11.78 -6.25
CA PHE A 382 -17.30 -10.72 -5.24
C PHE A 382 -17.61 -11.30 -3.87
N VAL A 383 -16.99 -10.70 -2.86
CA VAL A 383 -16.89 -11.25 -1.52
C VAL A 383 -16.90 -10.12 -0.49
N ASN A 384 -17.32 -10.42 0.73
CA ASN A 384 -17.28 -9.47 1.83
C ASN A 384 -16.07 -9.71 2.76
N GLY A 385 -14.98 -9.00 2.47
CA GLY A 385 -13.73 -9.06 3.20
C GLY A 385 -12.55 -9.46 2.31
N ALA A 386 -11.53 -8.60 2.28
CA ALA A 386 -10.34 -8.77 1.43
C ALA A 386 -9.65 -10.15 1.53
N GLY A 387 -9.52 -10.71 2.74
CA GLY A 387 -8.90 -12.03 2.93
C GLY A 387 -9.69 -13.15 2.26
N LEU A 388 -11.02 -13.13 2.39
CA LEU A 388 -11.89 -14.13 1.77
C LEU A 388 -12.00 -13.91 0.26
N ALA A 389 -11.94 -12.66 -0.20
CA ALA A 389 -11.89 -12.31 -1.63
C ALA A 389 -10.65 -12.90 -2.31
N MET A 390 -9.46 -12.76 -1.70
CA MET A 390 -8.22 -13.40 -2.17
C MET A 390 -8.36 -14.92 -2.17
N ALA A 391 -8.80 -15.52 -1.07
CA ALA A 391 -8.98 -16.97 -0.98
C ALA A 391 -10.01 -17.52 -2.00
N THR A 392 -11.02 -16.72 -2.36
CA THR A 392 -11.99 -17.08 -3.40
C THR A 392 -11.37 -17.05 -4.79
N CYS A 393 -10.50 -16.07 -5.09
CA CYS A 393 -9.71 -16.08 -6.32
C CYS A 393 -8.80 -17.32 -6.39
N ASP A 394 -8.11 -17.61 -5.29
CA ASP A 394 -7.18 -18.74 -5.19
C ASP A 394 -7.90 -20.08 -5.37
N ILE A 395 -9.05 -20.28 -4.71
CA ILE A 395 -9.77 -21.56 -4.77
C ILE A 395 -10.47 -21.80 -6.12
N ILE A 396 -10.86 -20.73 -6.84
CA ILE A 396 -11.26 -20.82 -8.25
C ILE A 396 -10.07 -21.33 -9.07
N PHE A 397 -8.88 -20.75 -8.89
CA PHE A 397 -7.68 -21.14 -9.60
C PHE A 397 -7.24 -22.58 -9.29
N LEU A 398 -7.25 -22.99 -8.02
CA LEU A 398 -6.94 -24.35 -7.58
C LEU A 398 -7.87 -25.39 -8.19
N ASN A 399 -9.11 -25.02 -8.50
CA ASN A 399 -10.10 -25.86 -9.17
C ASN A 399 -10.05 -25.78 -10.70
N GLY A 400 -9.03 -25.11 -11.28
CA GLY A 400 -8.81 -25.03 -12.72
C GLY A 400 -9.54 -23.90 -13.43
N GLY A 401 -10.17 -22.98 -12.69
CA GLY A 401 -10.76 -21.76 -13.22
C GLY A 401 -9.74 -20.62 -13.36
N LYS A 402 -10.17 -19.53 -13.99
CA LYS A 402 -9.41 -18.27 -14.01
C LYS A 402 -10.26 -17.15 -13.41
N PRO A 403 -9.91 -16.62 -12.22
CA PRO A 403 -10.65 -15.50 -11.64
C PRO A 403 -10.52 -14.28 -12.56
N ALA A 404 -11.65 -13.67 -12.93
CA ALA A 404 -11.71 -12.49 -13.80
C ALA A 404 -11.39 -11.19 -13.05
N ASN A 405 -11.58 -11.19 -11.73
CA ASN A 405 -11.38 -10.02 -10.90
C ASN A 405 -11.20 -10.41 -9.42
N PHE A 406 -10.66 -9.48 -8.65
CA PHE A 406 -10.83 -9.39 -7.21
C PHE A 406 -11.88 -8.30 -6.92
N LEU A 407 -12.85 -8.56 -6.04
CA LEU A 407 -13.81 -7.55 -5.59
C LEU A 407 -14.21 -7.75 -4.13
N ASP A 408 -13.81 -6.80 -3.29
CA ASP A 408 -14.17 -6.74 -1.86
C ASP A 408 -15.25 -5.68 -1.62
N LEU A 409 -16.39 -6.10 -1.07
CA LEU A 409 -17.51 -5.23 -0.68
C LEU A 409 -17.34 -4.60 0.72
N GLY A 410 -16.35 -5.05 1.49
CA GLY A 410 -16.18 -4.74 2.91
C GLY A 410 -17.05 -5.59 3.84
N GLY A 411 -16.77 -5.53 5.15
CA GLY A 411 -17.43 -6.41 6.13
C GLY A 411 -18.91 -6.09 6.41
N GLY A 412 -19.34 -4.85 6.16
CA GLY A 412 -20.71 -4.38 6.38
C GLY A 412 -21.51 -4.27 5.08
N VAL A 413 -21.72 -5.39 4.40
CA VAL A 413 -22.35 -5.44 3.07
C VAL A 413 -23.74 -4.81 3.08
N LYS A 414 -23.98 -3.90 2.15
CA LYS A 414 -25.31 -3.31 1.89
C LYS A 414 -25.90 -3.87 0.59
N GLU A 415 -27.23 -3.94 0.51
CA GLU A 415 -27.95 -4.32 -0.72
C GLU A 415 -27.50 -3.48 -1.94
N SER A 416 -27.31 -2.17 -1.74
CA SER A 416 -26.85 -1.27 -2.79
C SER A 416 -25.46 -1.62 -3.32
N GLN A 417 -24.54 -2.08 -2.46
CA GLN A 417 -23.20 -2.50 -2.88
C GLN A 417 -23.25 -3.80 -3.69
N VAL A 418 -24.13 -4.74 -3.33
CA VAL A 418 -24.37 -5.97 -4.12
C VAL A 418 -24.88 -5.61 -5.52
N TYR A 419 -25.83 -4.68 -5.62
CA TYR A 419 -26.33 -4.20 -6.92
C TYR A 419 -25.22 -3.57 -7.77
N GLN A 420 -24.41 -2.66 -7.20
CA GLN A 420 -23.30 -2.04 -7.93
C GLN A 420 -22.23 -3.06 -8.33
N ALA A 421 -21.95 -4.06 -7.49
CA ALA A 421 -21.04 -5.15 -7.81
C ALA A 421 -21.50 -5.91 -9.06
N PHE A 422 -22.77 -6.33 -9.12
CA PHE A 422 -23.30 -6.95 -10.34
C PHE A 422 -23.19 -6.06 -11.56
N LYS A 423 -23.56 -4.78 -11.45
CA LYS A 423 -23.47 -3.81 -12.55
C LYS A 423 -22.04 -3.70 -13.09
N LEU A 424 -21.03 -3.65 -12.21
CA LEU A 424 -19.61 -3.63 -12.58
C LEU A 424 -19.19 -4.91 -13.31
N LEU A 425 -19.55 -6.07 -12.76
CA LEU A 425 -19.16 -7.37 -13.34
C LEU A 425 -19.84 -7.64 -14.69
N THR A 426 -21.09 -7.21 -14.86
CA THR A 426 -21.80 -7.33 -16.14
C THR A 426 -21.25 -6.43 -17.24
N ALA A 427 -20.44 -5.43 -16.89
CA ALA A 427 -19.79 -4.55 -17.86
C ALA A 427 -18.52 -5.18 -18.46
N ASP A 428 -17.93 -6.21 -17.83
CA ASP A 428 -16.76 -6.91 -18.35
C ASP A 428 -17.19 -8.05 -19.29
N PRO A 429 -16.94 -7.95 -20.61
CA PRO A 429 -17.35 -8.98 -21.57
C PRO A 429 -16.58 -10.30 -21.42
N LYS A 430 -15.50 -10.35 -20.63
CA LYS A 430 -14.77 -11.59 -20.35
C LYS A 430 -15.52 -12.50 -19.38
N VAL A 431 -16.48 -11.97 -18.63
CA VAL A 431 -17.18 -12.71 -17.57
C VAL A 431 -18.16 -13.70 -18.18
N GLU A 432 -17.93 -14.98 -17.90
CA GLU A 432 -18.74 -16.11 -18.36
C GLU A 432 -19.53 -16.75 -17.20
N ALA A 433 -19.11 -16.55 -15.95
CA ALA A 433 -19.82 -16.96 -14.74
C ALA A 433 -19.48 -16.04 -13.56
N ILE A 434 -20.37 -15.98 -12.55
CA ILE A 434 -20.15 -15.20 -11.33
C ILE A 434 -20.23 -16.11 -10.09
N LEU A 435 -19.22 -16.04 -9.22
CA LEU A 435 -19.21 -16.64 -7.89
C LEU A 435 -19.42 -15.56 -6.82
N VAL A 436 -20.54 -15.65 -6.11
CA VAL A 436 -20.84 -14.81 -4.95
C VAL A 436 -20.57 -15.60 -3.69
N ASN A 437 -19.65 -15.12 -2.84
CA ASN A 437 -19.35 -15.75 -1.57
C ASN A 437 -19.50 -14.72 -0.46
N ILE A 438 -20.60 -14.79 0.29
CA ILE A 438 -20.89 -13.86 1.39
C ILE A 438 -21.00 -14.62 2.71
N PHE A 439 -20.10 -14.27 3.64
CA PHE A 439 -20.20 -14.69 5.02
C PHE A 439 -20.92 -13.61 5.81
N GLY A 440 -22.21 -13.79 6.07
CA GLY A 440 -23.17 -12.77 6.51
C GLY A 440 -22.75 -12.00 7.76
N GLY A 441 -21.97 -12.57 8.67
CA GLY A 441 -21.50 -11.86 9.86
C GLY A 441 -22.68 -11.26 10.63
N ILE A 442 -22.81 -9.93 10.61
CA ILE A 442 -23.92 -9.17 11.24
C ILE A 442 -25.17 -9.08 10.32
N VAL A 443 -25.00 -9.23 9.01
CA VAL A 443 -26.07 -9.08 8.01
C VAL A 443 -26.79 -10.40 7.78
N ASN A 444 -28.12 -10.34 7.78
CA ASN A 444 -29.00 -11.49 7.55
C ASN A 444 -28.91 -11.98 6.09
N CYS A 445 -28.66 -13.28 5.89
CA CYS A 445 -28.51 -13.87 4.55
C CYS A 445 -29.77 -13.70 3.68
N ALA A 446 -30.97 -13.67 4.27
CA ALA A 446 -32.21 -13.49 3.51
C ALA A 446 -32.28 -12.09 2.85
N ILE A 447 -31.76 -11.05 3.53
CA ILE A 447 -31.66 -9.70 2.95
C ILE A 447 -30.70 -9.71 1.75
N ILE A 448 -29.55 -10.38 1.89
CA ILE A 448 -28.57 -10.53 0.80
C ILE A 448 -29.17 -11.31 -0.38
N ALA A 449 -29.87 -12.41 -0.13
CA ALA A 449 -30.52 -13.20 -1.19
C ALA A 449 -31.60 -12.40 -1.95
N ASN A 450 -32.41 -11.60 -1.24
CA ASN A 450 -33.35 -10.68 -1.88
C ASN A 450 -32.62 -9.63 -2.74
N GLY A 451 -31.52 -9.07 -2.24
CA GLY A 451 -30.68 -8.15 -3.01
C GLY A 451 -30.10 -8.78 -4.27
N ILE A 452 -29.60 -10.01 -4.19
CA ILE A 452 -29.06 -10.78 -5.32
C ILE A 452 -30.15 -10.99 -6.37
N THR A 453 -31.30 -11.53 -5.99
CA THR A 453 -32.38 -11.86 -6.94
C THR A 453 -32.95 -10.61 -7.60
N LYS A 454 -33.09 -9.51 -6.86
CA LYS A 454 -33.49 -8.21 -7.40
C LYS A 454 -32.46 -7.67 -8.40
N ALA A 455 -31.17 -7.65 -8.05
CA ALA A 455 -30.12 -7.19 -8.95
C ALA A 455 -30.06 -8.03 -10.24
N CYS A 456 -30.21 -9.35 -10.15
CA CYS A 456 -30.22 -10.23 -11.31
C CYS A 456 -31.39 -9.94 -12.27
N ARG A 457 -32.56 -9.58 -11.74
CA ARG A 457 -33.75 -9.22 -12.54
C ARG A 457 -33.60 -7.84 -13.19
N GLU A 458 -33.17 -6.85 -12.42
CA GLU A 458 -33.04 -5.47 -12.89
C GLU A 458 -31.90 -5.31 -13.92
N LEU A 459 -30.82 -6.08 -13.79
CA LEU A 459 -29.67 -6.04 -14.69
C LEU A 459 -29.72 -7.10 -15.80
N GLU A 460 -30.78 -7.90 -15.87
CA GLU A 460 -30.96 -8.99 -16.84
C GLU A 460 -29.74 -9.92 -16.93
N LEU A 461 -29.29 -10.46 -15.79
CA LEU A 461 -28.07 -11.26 -15.73
C LEU A 461 -28.17 -12.52 -16.62
N LYS A 462 -27.24 -12.64 -17.58
CA LYS A 462 -27.22 -13.74 -18.58
C LYS A 462 -26.26 -14.87 -18.26
N VAL A 463 -25.29 -14.62 -17.38
CA VAL A 463 -24.26 -15.59 -17.00
C VAL A 463 -24.71 -16.42 -15.79
N PRO A 464 -24.29 -17.70 -15.69
CA PRO A 464 -24.58 -18.52 -14.53
C PRO A 464 -24.08 -17.88 -13.23
N LEU A 465 -24.91 -17.95 -12.20
CA LEU A 465 -24.59 -17.42 -10.88
C LEU A 465 -24.45 -18.56 -9.88
N VAL A 466 -23.29 -18.66 -9.25
CA VAL A 466 -23.06 -19.56 -8.11
C VAL A 466 -23.02 -18.74 -6.83
N VAL A 467 -23.87 -19.07 -5.87
CA VAL A 467 -24.00 -18.32 -4.62
C VAL A 467 -23.71 -19.20 -3.43
N ARG A 468 -22.77 -18.77 -2.61
CA ARG A 468 -22.46 -19.33 -1.30
C ARG A 468 -22.79 -18.27 -0.25
N LEU A 469 -23.81 -18.52 0.56
CA LEU A 469 -24.16 -17.69 1.72
C LEU A 469 -23.93 -18.50 2.99
N GLU A 470 -23.35 -17.86 4.00
CA GLU A 470 -23.28 -18.39 5.37
C GLU A 470 -23.72 -17.36 6.38
N GLY A 471 -24.29 -17.83 7.50
CA GLY A 471 -24.65 -16.97 8.62
C GLY A 471 -26.14 -17.05 8.97
N THR A 472 -26.65 -15.99 9.58
CA THR A 472 -28.03 -15.94 10.08
C THR A 472 -29.04 -16.07 8.93
N ASN A 473 -30.02 -16.95 9.10
CA ASN A 473 -31.10 -17.24 8.13
C ASN A 473 -30.61 -17.76 6.78
N VAL A 474 -29.52 -18.52 6.74
CA VAL A 474 -29.03 -19.16 5.49
C VAL A 474 -30.09 -20.05 4.84
N HIS A 475 -30.89 -20.79 5.63
CA HIS A 475 -31.94 -21.67 5.10
C HIS A 475 -33.02 -20.87 4.35
N GLU A 476 -33.44 -19.74 4.92
CA GLU A 476 -34.42 -18.85 4.27
C GLU A 476 -33.82 -18.20 3.01
N ALA A 477 -32.53 -17.82 3.07
CA ALA A 477 -31.82 -17.30 1.91
C ALA A 477 -31.76 -18.32 0.76
N GLN A 478 -31.49 -19.59 1.06
CA GLN A 478 -31.51 -20.67 0.07
C GLN A 478 -32.90 -20.87 -0.54
N ASN A 479 -33.98 -20.77 0.26
CA ASN A 479 -35.35 -20.79 -0.25
C ASN A 479 -35.62 -19.64 -1.22
N ILE A 480 -35.21 -18.41 -0.87
CA ILE A 480 -35.36 -17.22 -1.73
C ILE A 480 -34.63 -17.42 -3.07
N LEU A 481 -33.38 -17.89 -3.05
CA LEU A 481 -32.60 -18.12 -4.27
C LEU A 481 -33.23 -19.21 -5.14
N SER A 482 -33.65 -20.33 -4.55
CA SER A 482 -34.20 -21.49 -5.28
C SER A 482 -35.57 -21.18 -5.90
N ASN A 483 -36.40 -20.39 -5.21
CA ASN A 483 -37.74 -20.00 -5.69
C ASN A 483 -37.71 -18.79 -6.64
N SER A 484 -36.54 -18.24 -6.96
CA SER A 484 -36.41 -17.00 -7.73
C SER A 484 -36.71 -17.16 -9.22
N GLY A 485 -36.68 -18.38 -9.76
CA GLY A 485 -36.80 -18.67 -11.20
C GLY A 485 -35.59 -18.23 -12.03
N LEU A 486 -34.51 -17.77 -11.39
CA LEU A 486 -33.26 -17.35 -12.03
C LEU A 486 -32.26 -18.52 -12.07
N PRO A 487 -31.28 -18.51 -13.00
CA PRO A 487 -30.24 -19.54 -13.09
C PRO A 487 -29.18 -19.39 -11.98
N ILE A 488 -29.63 -19.56 -10.73
CA ILE A 488 -28.82 -19.43 -9.52
C ILE A 488 -28.58 -20.81 -8.92
N THR A 489 -27.31 -21.17 -8.74
CA THR A 489 -26.89 -22.40 -8.09
C THR A 489 -26.36 -22.10 -6.69
N SER A 490 -27.03 -22.62 -5.67
CA SER A 490 -26.53 -22.52 -4.29
C SER A 490 -25.37 -23.51 -4.06
N ALA A 491 -24.35 -23.06 -3.34
CA ALA A 491 -23.20 -23.88 -2.93
C ALA A 491 -23.13 -24.06 -1.41
N VAL A 492 -22.65 -25.22 -0.96
CA VAL A 492 -22.63 -25.60 0.45
C VAL A 492 -21.39 -25.09 1.20
N ASP A 493 -20.27 -25.01 0.51
CA ASP A 493 -19.02 -24.47 1.03
C ASP A 493 -18.23 -23.80 -0.10
N LEU A 494 -17.04 -23.28 0.22
CA LEU A 494 -16.24 -22.53 -0.74
C LEU A 494 -15.66 -23.42 -1.84
N GLU A 495 -15.34 -24.68 -1.54
CA GLU A 495 -14.78 -25.64 -2.49
C GLU A 495 -15.86 -26.09 -3.49
N ASP A 496 -17.07 -26.39 -3.01
CA ASP A 496 -18.25 -26.66 -3.83
C ASP A 496 -18.61 -25.46 -4.72
N ALA A 497 -18.57 -24.24 -4.16
CA ALA A 497 -18.81 -23.01 -4.92
C ALA A 497 -17.82 -22.85 -6.08
N ALA A 498 -16.53 -23.06 -5.82
CA ALA A 498 -15.49 -22.99 -6.84
C ALA A 498 -15.69 -24.05 -7.93
N LYS A 499 -15.91 -25.32 -7.55
CA LYS A 499 -16.16 -26.40 -8.51
C LYS A 499 -17.36 -26.13 -9.41
N LYS A 500 -18.47 -25.65 -8.84
CA LYS A 500 -19.66 -25.27 -9.58
C LYS A 500 -19.41 -24.11 -10.53
N ALA A 501 -18.69 -23.07 -10.09
CA ALA A 501 -18.38 -21.92 -10.93
C ALA A 501 -17.48 -22.32 -12.11
N VAL A 502 -16.46 -23.14 -11.87
CA VAL A 502 -15.60 -23.68 -12.93
C VAL A 502 -16.38 -24.58 -13.89
N ALA A 503 -17.28 -25.42 -13.38
CA ALA A 503 -18.11 -26.28 -14.22
C ALA A 503 -19.13 -25.51 -15.06
N SER A 504 -19.50 -24.28 -14.67
CA SER A 504 -20.47 -23.45 -15.39
C SER A 504 -19.92 -22.68 -16.58
N VAL A 505 -18.59 -22.61 -16.75
CA VAL A 505 -17.95 -21.99 -17.92
C VAL A 505 -17.58 -23.06 -18.94
N ALA A 506 -17.68 -22.73 -20.22
CA ALA A 506 -17.27 -23.64 -21.28
C ALA A 506 -15.75 -23.86 -21.23
N LYS A 507 -15.28 -25.10 -21.39
CA LYS A 507 -13.85 -25.36 -21.56
C LYS A 507 -13.41 -24.75 -22.90
N LYS A 508 -12.51 -23.76 -22.84
CA LYS A 508 -11.79 -23.23 -24.00
C LYS A 508 -10.56 -24.08 -24.32
#